data_AF-A0AAV8XSP4-F1
#
_entry.id   AF-A0AAV8XSP4-F1
#
_cell.length_a   1.000
_cell.length_b   1.000
_cell.length_c   1.000
_cell.angle_alpha   90.00
_cell.angle_beta   90.00
_cell.angle_gamma   90.00
#
_symmetry.space_group_name_H-M   'P 1'
#
loop_
_entity.id
_entity.type
_entity.pdbx_description
1 polymer ?
#
loop_
_entity_poly.entity_id
_entity_poly.type
_entity_poly.pdbx_seq_one_letter_code
_entity_poly.pdbx_strand_id
1 'polypeptide(L)'
;MAVESGQAAAHVAVSARDSNRFTVSVNIEPQSKATFYLRYEELLARQNEKYEVVLNIHPGQPVKQLDVEVHIDESRPLKFVKAPSLRSGNEISKNDEKLDPLADINIVNETSAVVKFSPDIKRQKQLANDLGAKEENGLSGQFVVQYDVERDPQGGEVLVDGGYFVHFFAPTDLPALPKQVVFVLDTSGSMQGIRITQLKEAMNSILSELNKDDVFNIVEFGTIVKVWNVERVEIQYESGVDDYWSFATETPEFGSITKK
;
A
#
# COMPACT_ATOMS: atom_id res chain seq x y z
N MET A 1 21.52 39.60 -17.43
CA MET A 1 21.31 39.39 -18.88
C MET A 1 21.83 37.99 -19.18
N ALA A 2 21.08 37.00 -19.67
CA ALA A 2 19.77 36.87 -20.31
C ALA A 2 18.96 35.78 -19.54
N VAL A 3 17.65 35.89 -19.26
CA VAL A 3 16.46 35.71 -20.14
C VAL A 3 16.54 34.43 -21.00
N GLU A 4 16.04 33.30 -20.47
CA GLU A 4 15.13 32.42 -21.21
C GLU A 4 14.53 31.32 -20.30
N SER A 5 13.24 31.05 -20.54
CA SER A 5 12.34 30.09 -19.88
C SER A 5 11.61 30.56 -18.60
N GLY A 6 10.50 31.24 -18.82
CA GLY A 6 9.38 31.34 -17.88
C GLY A 6 8.66 30.00 -17.74
N GLN A 7 9.29 29.05 -17.05
CA GLN A 7 8.64 27.85 -16.52
C GLN A 7 8.96 27.80 -15.03
N ALA A 8 7.92 27.95 -14.20
CA ALA A 8 8.02 27.61 -12.79
C ALA A 8 8.63 26.20 -12.71
N ALA A 9 9.75 26.07 -11.99
CA ALA A 9 10.52 24.84 -11.85
C ALA A 9 9.77 23.80 -11.02
N ALA A 10 8.66 23.31 -11.55
CA ALA A 10 7.90 22.21 -11.01
C ALA A 10 8.61 20.91 -11.42
N HIS A 11 9.19 20.22 -10.45
CA HIS A 11 9.79 18.91 -10.67
C HIS A 11 8.89 17.85 -10.01
N VAL A 12 8.48 16.84 -10.78
CA VAL A 12 7.85 15.63 -10.26
C VAL A 12 8.91 14.56 -10.16
N ALA A 13 9.11 14.00 -8.97
CA ALA A 13 10.01 12.87 -8.75
C ALA A 13 9.29 11.80 -7.94
N VAL A 14 9.41 10.53 -8.33
CA VAL A 14 8.82 9.41 -7.59
C VAL A 14 9.50 9.33 -6.22
N SER A 15 8.74 9.36 -5.12
CA SER A 15 9.27 9.15 -3.78
C SER A 15 8.24 8.44 -2.90
N ALA A 16 8.69 7.41 -2.18
CA ALA A 16 7.87 6.33 -1.62
C ALA A 16 7.23 5.47 -2.73
N ARG A 17 7.03 4.19 -2.41
CA ARG A 17 6.71 3.11 -3.36
C ARG A 17 5.46 3.39 -4.23
N ASP A 18 4.60 4.32 -3.79
CA ASP A 18 3.33 4.68 -4.43
C ASP A 18 3.00 6.19 -4.38
N SER A 19 4.01 7.10 -4.34
CA SER A 19 3.74 8.55 -4.34
C SER A 19 4.66 9.34 -5.27
N ASN A 20 4.11 10.40 -5.86
CA ASN A 20 4.85 11.40 -6.62
C ASN A 20 5.13 12.61 -5.72
N ARG A 21 6.38 13.08 -5.71
CA ARG A 21 6.77 14.32 -5.04
C ARG A 21 6.64 15.48 -6.02
N PHE A 22 5.73 16.39 -5.74
CA PHE A 22 5.63 17.67 -6.43
C PHE A 22 6.42 18.73 -5.65
N THR A 23 7.34 19.43 -6.32
CA THR A 23 8.15 20.50 -5.68
C THR A 23 8.09 21.78 -6.50
N VAL A 24 7.79 22.90 -5.85
CA VAL A 24 7.82 24.25 -6.43
C VAL A 24 8.63 25.16 -5.52
N SER A 25 9.57 25.91 -6.11
CA SER A 25 10.41 26.88 -5.40
C SER A 25 10.14 28.28 -5.93
N VAL A 26 9.84 29.22 -5.03
CA VAL A 26 9.54 30.63 -5.36
C VAL A 26 10.27 31.53 -4.37
N ASN A 27 10.91 32.59 -4.89
CA ASN A 27 11.46 33.65 -4.07
C ASN A 27 10.37 34.69 -3.81
N ILE A 28 10.17 35.09 -2.54
CA ILE A 28 9.16 36.06 -2.14
C ILE A 28 9.81 37.26 -1.45
N GLU A 29 9.21 38.43 -1.59
CA GLU A 29 9.70 39.66 -0.96
C GLU A 29 9.50 39.63 0.57
N PRO A 30 10.29 40.38 1.35
CA PRO A 30 10.08 40.49 2.79
C PRO A 30 8.65 40.93 3.13
N GLN A 31 8.05 40.31 4.14
CA GLN A 31 6.67 40.59 4.61
C GLN A 31 5.56 40.31 3.60
N SER A 32 5.87 39.68 2.45
CA SER A 32 4.86 39.23 1.50
C SER A 32 4.26 37.87 1.89
N LYS A 33 3.11 37.53 1.29
CA LYS A 33 2.43 36.24 1.48
C LYS A 33 2.33 35.52 0.13
N ALA A 34 2.83 34.29 0.06
CA ALA A 34 2.57 33.38 -1.04
C ALA A 34 1.48 32.38 -0.66
N THR A 35 0.73 31.91 -1.65
CA THR A 35 -0.28 30.86 -1.47
C THR A 35 -0.18 29.91 -2.65
N PHE A 36 -0.14 28.62 -2.34
CA PHE A 36 0.03 27.55 -3.32
C PHE A 36 -1.23 26.69 -3.32
N TYR A 37 -1.73 26.40 -4.51
CA TYR A 37 -2.87 25.50 -4.72
C TYR A 37 -2.42 24.37 -5.61
N LEU A 38 -2.65 23.14 -5.17
CA LEU A 38 -2.44 21.94 -5.96
C LEU A 38 -3.76 21.17 -6.00
N ARG A 39 -4.21 20.82 -7.20
CA ARG A 39 -5.35 19.95 -7.44
C ARG A 39 -4.89 18.78 -8.29
N TYR A 40 -5.23 17.58 -7.85
CA TYR A 40 -5.03 16.34 -8.59
C TYR A 40 -6.27 15.47 -8.44
N GLU A 41 -6.41 14.51 -9.34
CA GLU A 41 -7.52 13.57 -9.37
C GLU A 41 -6.93 12.16 -9.45
N GLU A 42 -7.57 11.21 -8.76
CA GLU A 42 -7.21 9.80 -8.82
C GLU A 42 -8.48 8.94 -8.83
N LEU A 43 -8.39 7.79 -9.50
CA LEU A 43 -9.43 6.77 -9.43
C LEU A 43 -9.08 5.80 -8.31
N LEU A 44 -9.90 5.77 -7.25
CA LEU A 44 -9.70 4.86 -6.13
C LEU A 44 -9.95 3.41 -6.55
N ALA A 45 -8.98 2.54 -6.29
CA ALA A 45 -9.10 1.11 -6.50
C ALA A 45 -9.54 0.42 -5.21
N ARG A 46 -10.58 -0.41 -5.29
CA ARG A 46 -11.01 -1.24 -4.15
C ARG A 46 -10.06 -2.42 -4.00
N GLN A 47 -9.50 -2.60 -2.81
CA GLN A 47 -8.63 -3.71 -2.46
C GLN A 47 -8.94 -4.17 -1.04
N ASN A 48 -8.87 -5.47 -0.77
CA ASN A 48 -9.13 -6.03 0.57
C ASN A 48 -10.43 -5.50 1.20
N GLU A 49 -11.49 -5.48 0.39
CA GLU A 49 -12.84 -5.05 0.77
C GLU A 49 -12.99 -3.58 1.21
N LYS A 50 -12.12 -2.70 0.71
CA LYS A 50 -12.17 -1.27 1.03
C LYS A 50 -11.56 -0.40 -0.05
N TYR A 51 -11.90 0.88 -0.02
CA TYR A 51 -11.14 1.95 -0.64
C TYR A 51 -10.23 2.58 0.40
N GLU A 52 -9.04 3.01 -0.01
CA GLU A 52 -8.13 3.81 0.83
C GLU A 52 -7.85 5.13 0.13
N VAL A 53 -8.17 6.25 0.80
CA VAL A 53 -7.68 7.57 0.44
C VAL A 53 -6.42 7.80 1.26
N VAL A 54 -5.27 7.97 0.60
CA VAL A 54 -3.96 8.11 1.26
C VAL A 54 -3.41 9.51 1.02
N LEU A 55 -3.29 10.28 2.11
CA LEU A 55 -2.75 11.64 2.08
C LEU A 55 -1.36 11.66 2.72
N ASN A 56 -0.35 12.01 1.92
CA ASN A 56 1.01 12.19 2.40
C ASN A 56 1.16 13.59 3.02
N ILE A 57 1.35 13.66 4.33
CA ILE A 57 1.49 14.91 5.07
C ILE A 57 2.97 15.10 5.42
N HIS A 58 3.61 16.08 4.79
CA HIS A 58 5.02 16.41 5.03
C HIS A 58 5.28 17.92 4.85
N PRO A 59 4.86 18.76 5.80
CA PRO A 59 5.04 20.22 5.73
C PRO A 59 6.49 20.67 5.99
N GLY A 60 7.36 19.78 6.52
CA GLY A 60 8.77 20.09 6.82
C GLY A 60 9.01 20.96 8.05
N GLN A 61 7.95 21.43 8.71
CA GLN A 61 7.95 22.14 9.98
C GLN A 61 6.56 22.07 10.62
N PRO A 62 6.41 22.29 11.94
CA PRO A 62 5.09 22.40 12.57
C PRO A 62 4.26 23.54 11.95
N VAL A 63 3.01 23.25 11.59
CA VAL A 63 2.09 24.20 10.95
C VAL A 63 1.08 24.69 11.98
N LYS A 64 0.86 26.01 12.06
CA LYS A 64 -0.09 26.60 13.03
C LYS A 64 -1.52 26.09 12.86
N GLN A 65 -1.94 25.91 11.63
CA GLN A 65 -3.25 25.42 11.24
C GLN A 65 -3.05 24.36 10.15
N LEU A 66 -2.96 23.10 10.58
CA LEU A 66 -2.95 21.95 9.69
C LEU A 66 -4.37 21.38 9.69
N ASP A 67 -5.06 21.50 8.55
CA ASP A 67 -6.43 21.02 8.39
C ASP A 67 -6.48 20.08 7.18
N VAL A 68 -7.02 18.89 7.40
CA VAL A 68 -7.32 17.91 6.36
C VAL A 68 -8.78 17.52 6.50
N GLU A 69 -9.51 17.58 5.40
CA GLU A 69 -10.93 17.25 5.34
C GLU A 69 -11.19 16.36 4.13
N VAL A 70 -11.74 15.18 4.38
CA VAL A 70 -12.10 14.21 3.34
C VAL A 70 -13.62 14.12 3.30
N HIS A 71 -14.18 14.54 2.18
CA HIS A 71 -15.61 14.43 1.88
C HIS A 71 -15.81 13.17 1.05
N ILE A 72 -16.66 12.27 1.53
CA ILE A 72 -17.06 11.04 0.84
C ILE A 72 -18.52 11.22 0.46
N ASP A 73 -18.80 11.10 -0.83
CA ASP A 73 -20.15 11.11 -1.39
C ASP A 73 -20.27 9.96 -2.38
N GLU A 74 -21.11 8.99 -2.06
CA GLU A 74 -21.31 7.77 -2.83
C GLU A 74 -22.76 7.66 -3.32
N SER A 75 -23.01 6.86 -4.36
CA SER A 75 -24.37 6.58 -4.82
C SER A 75 -25.09 5.54 -3.95
N ARG A 76 -24.33 4.82 -3.12
CA ARG A 76 -24.83 3.75 -2.24
C ARG A 76 -24.49 4.01 -0.78
N PRO A 77 -25.27 3.41 0.15
CA PRO A 77 -25.00 3.56 1.57
C PRO A 77 -23.57 3.15 1.93
N LEU A 78 -22.95 3.92 2.81
CA LEU A 78 -21.64 3.65 3.38
C LEU A 78 -21.75 2.48 4.35
N LYS A 79 -21.00 1.41 4.09
CA LYS A 79 -20.91 0.25 4.97
C LYS A 79 -20.10 0.58 6.22
N PHE A 80 -18.99 1.30 6.05
CA PHE A 80 -18.20 1.85 7.14
C PHE A 80 -17.34 3.01 6.66
N VAL A 81 -16.91 3.86 7.59
CA VAL A 81 -15.87 4.88 7.40
C VAL A 81 -14.95 4.84 8.62
N LYS A 82 -13.64 4.83 8.42
CA LYS A 82 -12.66 4.83 9.51
C LYS A 82 -11.36 5.54 9.13
N ALA A 83 -10.68 6.07 10.14
CA ALA A 83 -9.36 6.66 10.03
C ALA A 83 -8.38 5.86 10.90
N PRO A 84 -7.66 4.86 10.35
CA PRO A 84 -6.67 4.09 11.11
C PRO A 84 -5.47 4.95 11.57
N SER A 85 -4.63 4.36 12.40
CA SER A 85 -3.36 4.95 12.84
C SER A 85 -2.51 5.43 11.66
N LEU A 86 -1.84 6.57 11.85
CA LEU A 86 -0.89 7.09 10.87
C LEU A 86 0.22 6.07 10.61
N ARG A 87 0.68 5.98 9.36
CA ARG A 87 1.80 5.10 8.99
C ARG A 87 2.98 5.89 8.44
N SER A 88 4.19 5.42 8.74
CA SER A 88 5.38 5.77 7.97
C SER A 88 5.27 5.04 6.63
N GLY A 89 5.49 5.72 5.50
CA GLY A 89 5.02 5.28 4.16
C GLY A 89 5.49 3.91 3.63
N ASN A 90 6.27 3.14 4.39
CA ASN A 90 6.69 1.77 4.07
C ASN A 90 6.15 0.70 5.04
N GLU A 91 5.36 1.07 6.06
CA GLU A 91 4.88 0.13 7.06
C GLU A 91 3.48 -0.40 6.75
N ILE A 92 3.32 -1.72 6.92
CA ILE A 92 2.02 -2.39 6.92
C ILE A 92 1.30 -1.94 8.20
N SER A 93 0.07 -1.42 8.05
CA SER A 93 -0.76 -0.86 9.12
C SER A 93 -0.75 -1.74 10.37
N LYS A 94 0.04 -1.34 11.37
CA LYS A 94 -0.10 -1.79 12.75
C LYS A 94 -0.98 -0.76 13.45
N ASN A 95 -2.04 -1.22 14.11
CA ASN A 95 -2.82 -0.37 14.99
C ASN A 95 -1.96 -0.03 16.20
N ASP A 96 -1.21 1.08 16.11
CA ASP A 96 -0.53 1.69 17.25
C ASP A 96 -1.44 2.80 17.77
N GLU A 97 -1.91 2.64 19.01
CA GLU A 97 -2.76 3.62 19.70
C GLU A 97 -2.09 5.00 19.80
N LYS A 98 -0.75 5.07 19.86
CA LYS A 98 -0.02 6.35 19.92
C LYS A 98 -0.19 7.16 18.63
N LEU A 99 -0.30 6.45 17.51
CA LEU A 99 -0.42 7.00 16.17
C LEU A 99 -1.88 7.20 15.74
N ASP A 100 -2.84 7.08 16.65
CA ASP A 100 -4.23 7.41 16.36
C ASP A 100 -4.35 8.87 15.88
N PRO A 101 -4.91 9.12 14.67
CA PRO A 101 -5.10 10.48 14.18
C PRO A 101 -6.03 11.32 15.06
N LEU A 102 -6.89 10.69 15.88
CA LEU A 102 -8.00 11.33 16.58
C LEU A 102 -8.87 12.13 15.60
N ALA A 103 -9.11 11.55 14.42
CA ALA A 103 -9.91 12.17 13.39
C ALA A 103 -11.39 12.21 13.81
N ASP A 104 -12.04 13.33 13.56
CA ASP A 104 -13.48 13.48 13.74
C ASP A 104 -14.20 12.93 12.51
N ILE A 105 -15.03 11.91 12.70
CA ILE A 105 -15.77 11.23 11.62
C ILE A 105 -17.25 11.55 11.82
N ASN A 106 -17.78 12.36 10.91
CA ASN A 106 -19.19 12.75 10.89
C ASN A 106 -19.91 12.09 9.72
N ILE A 107 -20.82 11.15 10.01
CA ILE A 107 -21.71 10.56 9.01
C ILE A 107 -22.86 11.54 8.78
N VAL A 108 -22.87 12.20 7.61
CA VAL A 108 -23.83 13.25 7.28
C VAL A 108 -25.20 12.63 6.95
N ASN A 109 -25.19 11.53 6.20
CA ASN A 109 -26.36 10.72 5.86
C ASN A 109 -25.88 9.29 5.49
N GLU A 110 -26.77 8.44 4.97
CA GLU A 110 -26.41 7.06 4.63
C GLU A 110 -25.32 6.96 3.56
N THR A 111 -25.21 7.92 2.63
CA THR A 111 -24.31 7.90 1.47
C THR A 111 -23.13 8.86 1.57
N SER A 112 -23.12 9.74 2.57
CA SER A 112 -22.14 10.82 2.69
C SER A 112 -21.52 10.90 4.08
N ALA A 113 -20.20 11.13 4.13
CA ALA A 113 -19.45 11.31 5.36
C ALA A 113 -18.34 12.35 5.21
N VAL A 114 -18.01 13.01 6.31
CA VAL A 114 -16.89 13.94 6.39
C VAL A 114 -15.91 13.47 7.46
N VAL A 115 -14.64 13.33 7.08
CA VAL A 115 -13.56 12.97 8.01
C VAL A 115 -12.62 14.16 8.14
N LYS A 116 -12.43 14.64 9.37
CA LYS A 116 -11.60 15.81 9.67
C LYS A 116 -10.42 15.45 10.55
N PHE A 117 -9.23 15.87 10.11
CA PHE A 117 -7.99 15.74 10.85
C PHE A 117 -7.32 17.11 10.98
N SER A 118 -7.32 17.65 12.22
CA SER A 118 -6.86 19.00 12.53
C SER A 118 -5.96 19.02 13.78
N PRO A 119 -4.76 18.40 13.75
CA PRO A 119 -3.91 18.32 14.93
C PRO A 119 -3.30 19.68 15.27
N ASP A 120 -3.33 20.05 16.55
CA ASP A 120 -2.62 21.22 17.04
C ASP A 120 -1.08 21.03 16.98
N ILE A 121 -0.33 22.11 17.22
CA ILE A 121 1.15 22.08 17.17
C ILE A 121 1.71 21.04 18.16
N LYS A 122 1.09 20.87 19.33
CA LYS A 122 1.56 19.94 20.36
C LYS A 122 1.41 18.50 19.88
N ARG A 123 0.25 18.15 19.31
CA ARG A 123 -0.04 16.83 18.75
C ARG A 123 0.81 16.54 17.52
N GLN A 124 1.04 17.53 16.65
CA GLN A 124 1.95 17.38 15.51
C GLN A 124 3.36 16.96 15.94
N LYS A 125 3.90 17.58 16.99
CA LYS A 125 5.22 17.23 17.54
C LYS A 125 5.24 15.83 18.17
N GLN A 126 4.19 15.47 18.91
CA GLN A 126 4.05 14.12 19.47
C GLN A 126 4.03 13.06 18.36
N LEU A 127 3.16 13.22 17.36
CA LEU A 127 3.07 12.31 16.22
C LEU A 127 4.39 12.25 15.43
N ALA A 128 5.10 13.37 15.28
CA ALA A 128 6.42 13.37 14.65
C ALA A 128 7.41 12.47 15.41
N ASN A 129 7.47 12.61 16.73
CA ASN A 129 8.33 11.79 17.57
C ASN A 129 7.94 10.31 17.55
N ASP A 130 6.63 10.01 17.63
CA ASP A 130 6.11 8.64 17.61
C ASP A 130 6.37 7.95 16.25
N LEU A 131 6.41 8.70 15.15
CA LEU A 131 6.79 8.24 13.80
C LEU A 131 8.32 8.20 13.56
N GLY A 132 9.13 8.52 14.58
CA GLY A 132 10.59 8.51 14.49
C GLY A 132 11.20 9.72 13.75
N ALA A 133 10.42 10.77 13.52
CA ALA A 133 10.90 12.06 12.99
C ALA A 133 11.25 13.02 14.13
N LYS A 134 12.09 14.02 13.84
CA LYS A 134 12.38 15.09 14.80
C LYS A 134 11.21 16.07 14.89
N GLU A 135 10.87 16.52 16.09
CA GLU A 135 9.76 17.47 16.33
C GLU A 135 9.86 18.77 15.52
N GLU A 136 11.08 19.23 15.24
CA GLU A 136 11.38 20.43 14.45
C GLU A 136 10.94 20.33 12.99
N ASN A 137 10.83 19.11 12.46
CA ASN A 137 10.42 18.85 11.08
C ASN A 137 8.89 18.77 10.92
N GLY A 138 8.13 18.86 12.03
CA GLY A 138 6.68 18.70 12.02
C GLY A 138 6.22 17.27 11.70
N LEU A 139 4.91 17.12 11.50
CA LEU A 139 4.29 15.83 11.20
C LEU A 139 4.77 15.30 9.85
N SER A 140 5.32 14.08 9.81
CA SER A 140 5.73 13.43 8.57
C SER A 140 5.18 12.01 8.51
N GLY A 141 4.06 11.82 7.83
CA GLY A 141 3.40 10.51 7.75
C GLY A 141 2.24 10.48 6.77
N GLN A 142 1.61 9.32 6.68
CA GLN A 142 0.41 9.13 5.87
C GLN A 142 -0.83 9.15 6.75
N PHE A 143 -1.76 10.05 6.42
CA PHE A 143 -3.12 10.02 6.93
C PHE A 143 -3.99 9.22 5.94
N VAL A 144 -4.66 8.19 6.43
CA VAL A 144 -5.45 7.29 5.59
C VAL A 144 -6.90 7.34 6.03
N VAL A 145 -7.81 7.45 5.08
CA VAL A 145 -9.25 7.24 5.30
C VAL A 145 -9.66 5.99 4.55
N GLN A 146 -10.30 5.05 5.26
CA GLN A 146 -10.78 3.80 4.69
C GLN A 146 -12.31 3.78 4.75
N TYR A 147 -12.93 3.39 3.65
CA TYR A 147 -14.37 3.22 3.59
C TYR A 147 -14.75 2.11 2.59
N ASP A 148 -15.99 1.65 2.66
CA ASP A 148 -16.62 0.85 1.59
C ASP A 148 -18.12 1.16 1.59
N VAL A 149 -18.78 0.74 0.51
CA VAL A 149 -20.23 0.90 0.31
C VAL A 149 -20.94 -0.45 0.39
N GLU A 150 -22.22 -0.41 0.73
CA GLU A 150 -23.11 -1.57 0.60
C GLU A 150 -23.24 -1.97 -0.87
N ARG A 151 -23.14 -3.27 -1.18
CA ARG A 151 -23.09 -3.77 -2.57
C ARG A 151 -24.25 -4.66 -2.91
N ASP A 152 -24.64 -4.63 -4.18
CA ASP A 152 -25.61 -5.56 -4.74
C ASP A 152 -24.88 -6.84 -5.17
N PRO A 153 -25.20 -7.99 -4.56
CA PRO A 153 -24.54 -9.26 -4.86
C PRO A 153 -24.86 -9.80 -6.27
N GLN A 154 -25.93 -9.35 -6.94
CA GLN A 154 -26.40 -9.97 -8.19
C GLN A 154 -25.92 -9.29 -9.47
N GLY A 155 -25.58 -7.99 -9.44
CA GLY A 155 -25.27 -7.25 -10.68
C GLY A 155 -24.40 -6.01 -10.51
N GLY A 156 -24.04 -5.65 -9.28
CA GLY A 156 -23.32 -4.41 -9.00
C GLY A 156 -24.17 -3.16 -9.28
N GLU A 157 -23.53 -2.09 -9.74
CA GLU A 157 -24.17 -0.79 -9.93
C GLU A 157 -23.73 -0.11 -11.23
N VAL A 158 -24.68 0.39 -12.00
CA VAL A 158 -24.42 1.21 -13.18
C VAL A 158 -24.87 2.64 -12.92
N LEU A 159 -23.92 3.56 -12.93
CA LEU A 159 -24.17 5.01 -12.87
C LEU A 159 -24.09 5.58 -14.28
N VAL A 160 -25.03 6.45 -14.63
CA VAL A 160 -25.09 7.12 -15.94
C VAL A 160 -25.23 8.61 -15.72
N ASP A 161 -24.32 9.39 -16.31
CA ASP A 161 -24.38 10.84 -16.28
C ASP A 161 -23.78 11.44 -17.56
N GLY A 162 -24.43 12.46 -18.13
CA GLY A 162 -23.91 13.21 -19.28
C GLY A 162 -23.59 12.38 -20.54
N GLY A 163 -24.16 11.19 -20.70
CA GLY A 163 -23.83 10.26 -21.82
C GLY A 163 -22.64 9.34 -21.54
N TYR A 164 -22.07 9.39 -20.34
CA TYR A 164 -21.05 8.48 -19.83
C TYR A 164 -21.69 7.51 -18.83
N PHE A 165 -21.05 6.36 -18.65
CA PHE A 165 -21.46 5.42 -17.61
C PHE A 165 -20.25 4.80 -16.90
N VAL A 166 -20.46 4.39 -15.65
CA VAL A 166 -19.52 3.59 -14.87
C VAL A 166 -20.27 2.38 -14.33
N HIS A 167 -19.71 1.19 -14.49
CA HIS A 167 -20.27 -0.04 -13.92
C HIS A 167 -19.35 -0.58 -12.83
N PHE A 168 -19.78 -0.48 -11.59
CA PHE A 168 -19.13 -1.10 -10.44
C PHE A 168 -19.62 -2.54 -10.28
N PHE A 169 -18.79 -3.52 -10.64
CA PHE A 169 -19.13 -4.94 -10.53
C PHE A 169 -18.23 -5.65 -9.52
N ALA A 170 -18.80 -6.01 -8.37
CA ALA A 170 -18.11 -6.70 -7.29
C ALA A 170 -19.11 -7.56 -6.49
N PRO A 171 -19.57 -8.70 -7.03
CA PRO A 171 -20.51 -9.58 -6.36
C PRO A 171 -19.90 -10.11 -5.05
N THR A 172 -20.69 -10.07 -3.98
CA THR A 172 -20.38 -10.72 -2.70
C THR A 172 -20.99 -12.12 -2.73
N ASP A 173 -20.41 -13.10 -2.03
CA ASP A 173 -20.95 -14.47 -1.89
C ASP A 173 -20.70 -15.46 -3.05
N LEU A 174 -19.72 -15.19 -3.91
CA LEU A 174 -19.23 -16.22 -4.83
C LEU A 174 -18.34 -17.23 -4.10
N PRO A 175 -18.54 -18.55 -4.29
CA PRO A 175 -17.65 -19.54 -3.72
C PRO A 175 -16.25 -19.36 -4.32
N ALA A 176 -15.23 -19.44 -3.46
CA ALA A 176 -13.84 -19.39 -3.92
C ALA A 176 -13.59 -20.54 -4.90
N LEU A 177 -13.17 -20.20 -6.11
CA LEU A 177 -12.82 -21.21 -7.11
C LEU A 177 -11.49 -21.87 -6.72
N PRO A 178 -11.40 -23.21 -6.78
CA PRO A 178 -10.12 -23.90 -6.63
C PRO A 178 -9.11 -23.35 -7.63
N LYS A 179 -7.89 -23.09 -7.16
CA LYS A 179 -6.81 -22.52 -7.98
C LYS A 179 -5.60 -23.43 -8.01
N GLN A 180 -4.90 -23.39 -9.15
CA GLN A 180 -3.56 -23.95 -9.30
C GLN A 180 -2.54 -22.82 -9.29
N VAL A 181 -1.66 -22.80 -8.29
CA VAL A 181 -0.67 -21.72 -8.11
C VAL A 181 0.75 -22.27 -8.26
N VAL A 182 1.58 -21.62 -9.06
CA VAL A 182 3.01 -21.96 -9.18
C VAL A 182 3.83 -20.83 -8.60
N PHE A 183 4.56 -21.11 -7.52
CA PHE A 183 5.47 -20.15 -6.88
C PHE A 183 6.86 -20.30 -7.50
N VAL A 184 7.35 -19.25 -8.16
CA VAL A 184 8.71 -19.22 -8.73
C VAL A 184 9.56 -18.30 -7.86
N LEU A 185 10.49 -18.88 -7.11
CA LEU A 185 11.19 -18.23 -6.00
C LEU A 185 12.67 -18.07 -6.30
N ASP A 186 13.18 -16.84 -6.26
CA ASP A 186 14.61 -16.56 -6.32
C ASP A 186 15.30 -17.02 -5.03
N THR A 187 16.27 -17.92 -5.16
CA THR A 187 17.13 -18.41 -4.06
C THR A 187 18.61 -18.15 -4.32
N SER A 188 18.92 -17.24 -5.26
CA SER A 188 20.28 -16.83 -5.59
C SER A 188 20.99 -16.13 -4.42
N GLY A 189 22.31 -15.94 -4.57
CA GLY A 189 23.14 -15.28 -3.55
C GLY A 189 22.65 -13.89 -3.14
N SER A 190 21.96 -13.14 -4.01
CA SER A 190 21.40 -11.81 -3.66
C SER A 190 20.24 -11.85 -2.67
N MET A 191 19.68 -13.03 -2.41
CA MET A 191 18.62 -13.23 -1.44
C MET A 191 19.14 -13.50 -0.03
N GLN A 192 20.46 -13.62 0.15
CA GLN A 192 21.07 -13.86 1.47
C GLN A 192 20.66 -12.82 2.52
N GLY A 193 20.62 -13.27 3.78
CA GLY A 193 20.26 -12.45 4.92
C GLY A 193 18.74 -12.27 5.07
N ILE A 194 18.29 -11.03 5.29
CA ILE A 194 16.90 -10.76 5.67
C ILE A 194 15.89 -11.10 4.57
N ARG A 195 16.29 -11.02 3.29
CA ARG A 195 15.38 -11.23 2.14
C ARG A 195 14.89 -12.68 2.07
N ILE A 196 15.79 -13.66 2.17
CA ILE A 196 15.42 -15.08 2.16
C ILE A 196 14.61 -15.47 3.41
N THR A 197 14.90 -14.86 4.56
CA THR A 197 14.12 -15.06 5.79
C THR A 197 12.68 -14.56 5.62
N GLN A 198 12.50 -13.34 5.13
CA GLN A 198 11.19 -12.77 4.85
C GLN A 198 10.42 -13.56 3.79
N LEU A 199 11.13 -14.05 2.75
CA LEU A 199 10.52 -14.93 1.75
C LEU A 199 9.97 -16.21 2.38
N LYS A 200 10.75 -16.86 3.25
CA LYS A 200 10.33 -18.08 3.98
C LYS A 200 9.11 -17.83 4.86
N GLU A 201 9.11 -16.74 5.62
CA GLU A 201 7.99 -16.37 6.49
C GLU A 201 6.71 -16.08 5.69
N ALA A 202 6.84 -15.36 4.57
CA ALA A 202 5.73 -15.07 3.67
C ALA A 202 5.17 -16.36 3.04
N MET A 203 6.04 -17.24 2.54
CA MET A 203 5.63 -18.52 1.96
C MET A 203 4.92 -19.41 2.97
N ASN A 204 5.42 -19.51 4.20
CA ASN A 204 4.73 -20.26 5.25
C ASN A 204 3.32 -19.72 5.54
N SER A 205 3.16 -18.40 5.55
CA SER A 205 1.85 -17.76 5.76
C SER A 205 0.90 -18.05 4.59
N ILE A 206 1.35 -17.82 3.35
CA ILE A 206 0.55 -18.06 2.13
C ILE A 206 0.09 -19.51 2.04
N LEU A 207 1.00 -20.46 2.26
CA LEU A 207 0.68 -21.88 2.15
C LEU A 207 -0.27 -22.36 3.25
N SER A 208 -0.26 -21.71 4.42
CA SER A 208 -1.20 -22.01 5.51
C SER A 208 -2.63 -21.52 5.23
N GLU A 209 -2.79 -20.57 4.31
CA GLU A 209 -4.07 -19.98 3.91
C GLU A 209 -4.64 -20.58 2.61
N LEU A 210 -3.93 -21.53 1.97
CA LEU A 210 -4.45 -22.23 0.80
C LEU A 210 -5.64 -23.11 1.17
N ASN A 211 -6.67 -23.10 0.32
CA ASN A 211 -7.84 -23.95 0.52
C ASN A 211 -7.49 -25.42 0.31
N LYS A 212 -8.31 -26.32 0.88
CA LYS A 212 -8.11 -27.77 0.74
C LYS A 212 -8.00 -28.21 -0.72
N ASP A 213 -8.86 -27.66 -1.57
CA ASP A 213 -8.96 -27.98 -3.00
C ASP A 213 -7.96 -27.22 -3.88
N ASP A 214 -7.16 -26.32 -3.30
CA ASP A 214 -6.09 -25.66 -4.02
C ASP A 214 -4.90 -26.61 -4.22
N VAL A 215 -4.32 -26.52 -5.41
CA VAL A 215 -3.10 -27.22 -5.80
C VAL A 215 -1.99 -26.19 -5.98
N PHE A 216 -0.79 -26.50 -5.53
CA PHE A 216 0.36 -25.63 -5.72
C PHE A 216 1.61 -26.40 -6.09
N ASN A 217 2.55 -25.70 -6.74
CA ASN A 217 3.92 -26.17 -6.96
C ASN A 217 4.89 -25.05 -6.59
N ILE A 218 6.11 -25.43 -6.20
CA ILE A 218 7.19 -24.49 -5.90
C ILE A 218 8.35 -24.79 -6.85
N VAL A 219 8.87 -23.73 -7.46
CA VAL A 219 10.05 -23.75 -8.31
C VAL A 219 11.05 -22.77 -7.72
N GLU A 220 12.16 -23.25 -7.20
CA GLU A 220 13.27 -22.40 -6.80
C GLU A 220 14.20 -22.19 -7.99
N PHE A 221 14.73 -20.98 -8.14
CA PHE A 221 15.77 -20.70 -9.13
C PHE A 221 16.92 -19.92 -8.49
N GLY A 222 18.14 -20.33 -8.82
CA GLY A 222 19.39 -19.65 -8.48
C GLY A 222 20.45 -20.07 -9.50
N THR A 223 21.54 -20.66 -9.03
CA THR A 223 22.50 -21.33 -9.93
C THR A 223 21.88 -22.55 -10.61
N ILE A 224 20.95 -23.24 -9.92
CA ILE A 224 20.18 -24.37 -10.44
C ILE A 224 18.69 -24.11 -10.23
N VAL A 225 17.87 -24.78 -11.04
CA VAL A 225 16.41 -24.80 -10.87
C VAL A 225 16.03 -26.04 -10.07
N LYS A 226 15.20 -25.87 -9.04
CA LYS A 226 14.63 -26.99 -8.26
C LYS A 226 13.12 -26.93 -8.34
N VAL A 227 12.50 -27.98 -8.87
CA VAL A 227 11.05 -28.13 -8.89
C VAL A 227 10.64 -29.05 -7.74
N TRP A 228 9.81 -28.55 -6.84
CA TRP A 228 9.25 -29.33 -5.76
C TRP A 228 8.11 -30.18 -6.30
N ASN A 229 8.27 -31.50 -6.25
CA ASN A 229 7.16 -32.41 -6.45
C ASN A 229 6.36 -32.46 -5.14
N VAL A 230 5.13 -31.96 -5.13
CA VAL A 230 4.31 -31.90 -3.90
C VAL A 230 3.47 -33.18 -3.72
N GLU A 231 3.28 -33.97 -4.78
CA GLU A 231 2.54 -35.25 -4.75
C GLU A 231 3.39 -36.43 -4.25
N ARG A 232 4.71 -36.33 -4.38
CA ARG A 232 5.68 -37.25 -3.81
C ARG A 232 6.52 -36.48 -2.80
N VAL A 233 6.73 -37.01 -1.61
CA VAL A 233 7.68 -36.46 -0.63
C VAL A 233 9.15 -36.50 -1.15
N GLU A 234 9.37 -36.82 -2.43
CA GLU A 234 10.67 -36.92 -3.10
C GLU A 234 10.83 -35.81 -4.15
N ILE A 235 11.85 -34.97 -3.94
CA ILE A 235 12.34 -33.99 -4.91
C ILE A 235 12.99 -34.76 -6.07
N GLN A 236 12.48 -34.62 -7.29
CA GLN A 236 13.15 -35.15 -8.49
C GLN A 236 13.95 -34.05 -9.18
N TYR A 237 15.24 -34.32 -9.37
CA TYR A 237 16.17 -33.45 -10.09
C TYR A 237 16.03 -33.70 -11.60
N GLU A 238 15.78 -32.65 -12.38
CA GLU A 238 16.24 -32.63 -13.78
C GLU A 238 17.48 -31.75 -13.85
N SER A 239 18.64 -32.40 -13.86
CA SER A 239 19.93 -31.75 -14.09
C SER A 239 20.02 -31.32 -15.56
N GLY A 240 20.08 -30.01 -15.80
CA GLY A 240 20.76 -29.48 -16.99
C GLY A 240 22.26 -29.50 -16.70
N VAL A 241 23.01 -30.27 -17.48
CA VAL A 241 24.47 -30.38 -17.35
C VAL A 241 25.09 -29.04 -17.70
N ASP A 242 25.69 -28.34 -16.73
CA ASP A 242 26.58 -27.20 -16.97
C ASP A 242 28.00 -27.60 -16.51
N ASP A 243 28.87 -27.83 -17.50
CA ASP A 243 30.21 -28.41 -17.35
C ASP A 243 31.26 -27.44 -16.76
N TYR A 244 30.89 -26.25 -16.30
CA TYR A 244 31.88 -25.18 -16.09
C TYR A 244 32.29 -24.82 -14.65
N TRP A 245 31.57 -25.20 -13.58
CA TRP A 245 31.96 -24.77 -12.22
C TRP A 245 31.59 -25.77 -11.12
N SER A 246 32.57 -26.53 -10.64
CA SER A 246 32.46 -27.32 -9.41
C SER A 246 32.73 -26.44 -8.18
N PHE A 247 31.69 -26.11 -7.39
CA PHE A 247 31.88 -25.61 -6.03
C PHE A 247 30.90 -26.25 -5.03
N ALA A 248 31.41 -26.33 -3.80
CA ALA A 248 30.95 -27.15 -2.69
C ALA A 248 29.46 -27.00 -2.34
N THR A 249 28.86 -28.15 -2.11
CA THR A 249 27.50 -28.38 -1.64
C THR A 249 27.33 -27.94 -0.19
N GLU A 250 26.92 -26.70 0.02
CA GLU A 250 26.10 -26.35 1.18
C GLU A 250 24.94 -25.47 0.68
N THR A 251 23.86 -26.14 0.29
CA THR A 251 22.59 -25.48 -0.03
C THR A 251 21.83 -25.27 1.27
N PRO A 252 21.33 -24.06 1.59
CA PRO A 252 20.45 -23.87 2.73
C PRO A 252 19.16 -24.64 2.45
N GLU A 253 18.97 -25.78 3.12
CA GLU A 253 17.73 -26.54 3.01
C GLU A 253 16.56 -25.67 3.46
N PHE A 254 15.54 -25.54 2.60
CA PHE A 254 14.20 -25.23 3.06
C PHE A 254 13.72 -26.50 3.76
N GLY A 255 13.65 -26.45 5.10
CA GLY A 255 13.03 -27.51 5.88
C GLY A 255 11.63 -27.85 5.36
N SER A 256 11.20 -29.08 5.59
CA SER A 256 9.94 -29.66 5.14
C SER A 256 8.75 -28.69 5.22
N ILE A 257 8.23 -28.28 4.06
CA ILE A 257 6.99 -27.53 3.94
C ILE A 257 5.87 -28.56 3.74
N THR A 258 5.23 -28.97 4.83
CA THR A 258 4.06 -29.87 4.77
C THR A 258 2.77 -29.09 4.80
N LYS A 259 1.88 -29.35 3.84
CA LYS A 259 0.46 -28.97 3.91
C LYS A 259 -0.14 -29.63 5.15
N LYS A 260 -0.75 -28.85 6.05
CA LYS A 260 -1.53 -29.40 7.16
C LYS A 260 -2.92 -29.81 6.69
#